data_AF-A0A7K2PDQ0-F1
#
_entry.id   AF-A0A7K2PDQ0-F1
#
_cell.length_a   1.000
_cell.length_b   1.000
_cell.length_c   1.000
_cell.angle_alpha   90.00
_cell.angle_beta   90.00
_cell.angle_gamma   90.00
#
_symmetry.space_group_name_H-M   'P 1'
#
loop_
_entity.id
_entity.type
_entity.pdbx_description
1 polymer ?
#
loop_
_entity_poly.entity_id
_entity_poly.type
_entity_poly.pdbx_seq_one_letter_code
_entity_poly.pdbx_strand_id
1 'polypeptide(L)'
;MLPLRALAQHTGLPRPEEFLGAAGNILHALQPEHWADRVLASGRGMVLIDGVDEVSESERPVVRRWLHDLVDLYPGTFFLVTSRPSAVGTHWLAELDFAEFNLLPMTRHNVDRFVHRWHAAVLTSVDEPEERQAVERCRDALSTTLRPGGAGAESASCAVASSTL
;
A
#
# COMPACT_ATOMS: atom_id res chain seq x y z
N MET A 1 -5.49 3.74 -4.71
CA MET A 1 -4.11 3.46 -4.30
C MET A 1 -3.21 4.02 -5.38
N LEU A 2 -2.22 4.83 -5.02
CA LEU A 2 -1.24 5.41 -5.94
C LEU A 2 0.08 4.63 -5.78
N PRO A 3 0.44 3.75 -6.72
CA PRO A 3 1.68 2.97 -6.65
C PRO A 3 2.88 3.85 -7.00
N LEU A 4 3.64 4.30 -6.00
CA LEU A 4 4.69 5.31 -6.19
C LEU A 4 5.80 4.87 -7.14
N ARG A 5 6.14 3.57 -7.15
CA ARG A 5 7.11 3.02 -8.10
C ARG A 5 6.72 3.22 -9.55
N ALA A 6 5.46 2.95 -9.88
CA ALA A 6 4.98 3.11 -11.26
C ALA A 6 4.94 4.60 -11.64
N LEU A 7 4.56 5.47 -10.69
CA LEU A 7 4.37 6.90 -10.92
C LEU A 7 5.70 7.63 -11.05
N ALA A 8 6.63 7.44 -10.10
CA ALA A 8 7.95 8.09 -10.11
C ALA A 8 8.76 7.72 -11.37
N GLN A 9 8.69 6.46 -11.82
CA GLN A 9 9.53 5.97 -12.91
C GLN A 9 9.00 6.27 -14.32
N HIS A 10 7.69 6.44 -14.52
CA HIS A 10 7.11 6.44 -15.88
C HIS A 10 6.22 7.62 -16.22
N THR A 11 5.49 8.19 -15.26
CA THR A 11 4.40 9.14 -15.53
C THR A 11 4.52 10.45 -14.77
N GLY A 12 5.42 10.52 -13.78
CA GLY A 12 5.52 11.65 -12.87
C GLY A 12 4.52 11.54 -11.72
N LEU A 13 4.59 12.49 -10.78
CA LEU A 13 3.69 12.54 -9.64
C LEU A 13 2.35 13.16 -10.08
N PRO A 14 1.24 12.43 -9.94
CA PRO A 14 -0.04 12.87 -10.47
C PRO A 14 -0.60 14.04 -9.66
N ARG A 15 -1.34 14.91 -10.34
CA ARG A 15 -2.20 15.90 -9.68
C ARG A 15 -3.51 15.26 -9.22
N PRO A 16 -4.29 15.89 -8.33
CA PRO A 16 -5.56 15.34 -7.86
C PRO A 16 -6.50 14.90 -8.99
N GLU A 17 -6.59 15.67 -10.08
CA GLU A 17 -7.38 15.34 -11.27
C GLU A 17 -6.93 14.05 -11.99
N GLU A 18 -5.68 13.63 -11.80
CA GLU A 18 -5.09 12.45 -12.43
C GLU A 18 -5.17 11.20 -11.53
N PHE A 19 -5.57 11.33 -10.26
CA PHE A 19 -5.51 10.25 -9.27
C PHE A 19 -6.25 8.99 -9.69
N LEU A 20 -7.44 9.11 -10.30
CA LEU A 20 -8.19 7.94 -10.75
C LEU A 20 -7.47 7.22 -11.89
N GLY A 21 -6.84 7.96 -12.81
CA GLY A 21 -6.05 7.37 -13.89
C GLY A 21 -4.78 6.70 -13.36
N ALA A 22 -4.05 7.40 -12.49
CA ALA A 22 -2.86 6.91 -11.80
C ALA A 22 -3.14 5.66 -10.94
N ALA A 23 -4.35 5.53 -10.38
CA ALA A 23 -4.80 4.35 -9.65
C ALA A 23 -5.30 3.21 -10.54
N GLY A 24 -5.26 3.36 -11.87
CA GLY A 24 -5.71 2.34 -12.83
C GLY A 24 -7.23 2.22 -12.94
N ASN A 25 -8.01 3.23 -12.55
CA ASN A 25 -9.47 3.19 -12.65
C ASN A 25 -9.91 3.38 -14.11
N ILE A 26 -10.66 2.40 -14.64
CA ILE A 26 -11.15 2.40 -16.02
C ILE A 26 -12.12 3.56 -16.32
N LEU A 27 -12.76 4.14 -15.30
CA LEU A 27 -13.72 5.24 -15.43
C LEU A 27 -13.10 6.62 -15.15
N HIS A 28 -11.77 6.74 -15.05
CA HIS A 28 -11.10 8.01 -14.74
C HIS A 28 -11.50 9.14 -15.72
N ALA A 29 -11.73 8.82 -17.00
CA ALA A 29 -12.15 9.79 -18.01
C ALA A 29 -13.59 10.31 -17.83
N LEU A 30 -14.42 9.61 -17.05
CA LEU A 30 -15.80 10.00 -16.77
C LEU A 30 -15.93 10.77 -15.46
N GLN A 31 -14.82 11.02 -14.76
CA GLN A 31 -14.88 11.79 -13.53
C GLN A 31 -15.39 13.21 -13.83
N PRO A 32 -16.33 13.75 -13.03
CA PRO A 32 -16.71 15.15 -13.15
C PRO A 32 -15.51 16.06 -12.93
N GLU A 33 -15.52 17.23 -13.57
CA GLU A 33 -14.48 18.24 -13.37
C GLU A 33 -14.29 18.54 -11.87
N HIS A 34 -13.04 18.65 -11.41
CA HIS A 34 -12.66 18.86 -9.99
C HIS A 34 -13.25 17.86 -8.99
N TRP A 35 -13.66 16.67 -9.42
CA TRP A 35 -14.28 15.70 -8.53
C TRP A 35 -13.33 15.27 -7.42
N ALA A 36 -12.06 14.98 -7.75
CA ALA A 36 -11.06 14.59 -6.77
C ALA A 36 -10.86 15.70 -5.72
N ASP A 37 -10.65 16.94 -6.16
CA ASP A 37 -10.48 18.09 -5.25
C ASP A 37 -11.70 18.25 -4.33
N ARG A 38 -12.93 18.15 -4.85
CA ARG A 38 -14.15 18.25 -4.02
C ARG A 38 -14.25 17.13 -2.98
N VAL A 39 -13.90 15.90 -3.34
CA VAL A 39 -13.96 14.76 -2.42
C VAL A 39 -12.93 14.92 -1.31
N LEU A 40 -11.69 15.25 -1.67
CA LEU A 40 -10.58 15.43 -0.74
C LEU A 40 -10.77 16.65 0.16
N ALA A 41 -11.15 17.80 -0.40
CA ALA A 41 -11.42 19.01 0.38
C ALA A 41 -12.60 18.84 1.35
N SER A 42 -13.58 17.98 1.02
CA SER A 42 -14.68 17.65 1.92
C SER A 42 -14.34 16.63 3.02
N GLY A 43 -13.10 16.11 3.05
CA GLY A 43 -12.66 15.09 4.00
C GLY A 43 -13.35 13.72 3.82
N ARG A 44 -14.01 13.51 2.69
CA ARG A 44 -14.70 12.24 2.37
C ARG A 44 -13.81 11.26 1.60
N GLY A 45 -12.59 11.68 1.26
CA GLY A 45 -11.61 10.88 0.56
C GLY A 45 -10.50 10.39 1.48
N MET A 46 -9.87 9.30 1.07
CA MET A 46 -8.62 8.80 1.63
C MET A 46 -7.65 8.53 0.49
N VAL A 47 -6.40 8.97 0.66
CA VAL A 47 -5.33 8.74 -0.32
C VAL A 47 -4.35 7.72 0.25
N LEU A 48 -4.30 6.55 -0.38
CA LEU A 48 -3.30 5.52 -0.10
C LEU A 48 -2.18 5.61 -1.13
N ILE A 49 -0.97 5.84 -0.65
CA ILE A 49 0.27 5.97 -1.42
C ILE A 49 1.14 4.77 -1.08
N ASP A 50 1.39 3.93 -2.07
CA ASP A 50 2.03 2.63 -1.85
C ASP A 50 3.48 2.62 -2.32
N GLY A 51 4.40 2.19 -1.46
CA GLY A 51 5.79 1.92 -1.84
C GLY A 51 6.69 3.15 -1.95
N VAL A 52 6.67 4.07 -0.97
CA VAL A 52 7.62 5.20 -0.92
C VAL A 52 9.09 4.73 -0.89
N ASP A 53 9.36 3.53 -0.39
CA ASP A 53 10.71 2.97 -0.35
C ASP A 53 11.33 2.72 -1.73
N GLU A 54 10.51 2.64 -2.78
CA GLU A 54 10.94 2.38 -4.15
C GLU A 54 11.35 3.66 -4.90
N VAL A 55 11.26 4.81 -4.24
CA VAL A 55 11.68 6.13 -4.75
C VAL A 55 13.20 6.27 -4.62
N SER A 56 13.87 6.63 -5.72
CA SER A 56 15.31 6.87 -5.72
C SER A 56 15.70 8.06 -4.83
N GLU A 57 16.95 8.09 -4.33
CA GLU A 57 17.42 9.20 -3.48
C GLU A 57 17.34 10.57 -4.16
N SER A 58 17.46 10.62 -5.50
CA SER A 58 17.31 11.86 -6.28
C SER A 58 15.88 12.36 -6.39
N GLU A 59 14.89 11.46 -6.40
CA GLU A 59 13.47 11.80 -6.56
C GLU A 59 12.78 12.11 -5.24
N ARG A 60 13.34 11.59 -4.15
CA ARG A 60 12.91 11.77 -2.77
C ARG A 60 12.49 13.20 -2.43
N PRO A 61 13.28 14.27 -2.67
CA PRO A 61 12.87 15.64 -2.38
C PRO A 61 11.61 16.09 -3.14
N VAL A 62 11.44 15.63 -4.39
CA VAL A 62 10.29 15.95 -5.23
C VAL A 62 9.04 15.27 -4.71
N VAL A 63 9.13 13.97 -4.36
CA VAL A 63 8.02 13.22 -3.75
C VAL A 63 7.61 13.83 -2.42
N ARG A 64 8.58 14.22 -1.59
CA ARG A 64 8.30 14.87 -0.30
C ARG A 64 7.59 16.20 -0.46
N ARG A 65 8.02 17.04 -1.41
CA ARG A 65 7.34 18.30 -1.72
C ARG A 65 5.92 18.06 -2.19
N TRP A 66 5.72 17.11 -3.11
CA TRP A 66 4.40 16.75 -3.60
C TRP A 66 3.46 16.24 -2.48
N LEU A 67 3.97 15.39 -1.58
CA LEU A 67 3.20 14.94 -0.40
C LEU A 67 2.82 16.10 0.51
N HIS A 68 3.77 17.00 0.80
CA HIS A 68 3.53 18.20 1.60
C HIS A 68 2.43 19.06 0.98
N ASP A 69 2.55 19.37 -0.31
CA ASP A 69 1.58 20.22 -1.01
C ASP A 69 0.17 19.60 -1.01
N LEU A 70 0.06 18.28 -1.09
CA LEU A 70 -1.22 17.57 -0.99
C LEU A 70 -1.83 17.60 0.41
N VAL A 71 -1.02 17.41 1.44
CA VAL A 71 -1.47 17.47 2.85
C VAL A 71 -1.94 18.89 3.18
N ASP A 72 -1.19 19.90 2.75
CA ASP A 72 -1.55 21.31 2.92
C ASP A 72 -2.83 21.69 2.18
N LEU A 73 -3.01 21.17 0.96
CA LEU A 73 -4.19 21.46 0.15
C LEU A 73 -5.45 20.77 0.70
N TYR A 74 -5.29 19.61 1.35
CA TYR A 74 -6.38 18.78 1.84
C TYR A 74 -6.23 18.38 3.31
N PRO A 75 -6.24 19.33 4.24
CA PRO A 75 -5.98 19.05 5.66
C PRO A 75 -7.03 18.13 6.31
N GLY A 76 -8.22 18.00 5.72
CA GLY A 76 -9.27 17.08 6.17
C GLY A 76 -9.24 15.68 5.55
N THR A 77 -8.26 15.39 4.68
CA THR A 77 -8.11 14.07 4.05
C THR A 77 -7.17 13.18 4.84
N PHE A 78 -7.52 11.90 4.98
CA PHE A 78 -6.59 10.91 5.53
C PHE A 78 -5.60 10.46 4.47
N PHE A 79 -4.31 10.67 4.73
CA PHE A 79 -3.21 10.19 3.89
C PHE A 79 -2.53 9.00 4.55
N LEU A 80 -2.51 7.86 3.87
CA LEU A 80 -1.78 6.67 4.28
C LEU A 80 -0.65 6.40 3.30
N VAL A 81 0.56 6.31 3.81
CA VAL A 81 1.77 6.09 3.04
C VAL A 81 2.42 4.79 3.53
N THR A 82 2.72 3.86 2.64
CA THR A 82 3.44 2.63 3.01
C THR A 82 4.89 2.69 2.54
N SER A 83 5.79 2.09 3.31
CA SER A 83 7.20 1.95 2.97
C SER A 83 7.82 0.70 3.61
N ARG A 84 9.02 0.34 3.17
CA ARG A 84 9.92 -0.55 3.90
C ARG A 84 10.83 0.27 4.84
N PRO A 85 11.02 -0.16 6.09
CA PRO A 85 11.81 0.55 7.10
C PRO A 85 13.30 0.64 6.78
N SER A 86 13.82 -0.22 5.89
CA SER A 86 15.22 -0.16 5.45
C SER A 86 15.52 0.96 4.45
N ALA A 87 14.50 1.53 3.81
CA ALA A 87 14.69 2.45 2.68
C ALA A 87 14.43 3.91 3.03
N VAL A 88 13.69 4.18 4.10
CA VAL A 88 13.30 5.52 4.51
C VAL A 88 14.00 5.84 5.81
N GLY A 89 14.87 6.86 5.81
CA GLY A 89 15.56 7.30 7.02
C GLY A 89 14.56 7.68 8.11
N THR A 90 14.85 7.32 9.35
CA THR A 90 14.04 7.69 10.52
C THR A 90 13.74 9.19 10.45
N HIS A 91 12.47 9.59 10.50
CA HIS A 91 11.98 10.99 10.41
C HIS A 91 11.80 11.60 9.01
N TRP A 92 11.88 10.84 7.91
CA TRP A 92 11.62 11.35 6.56
C TRP A 92 10.27 12.09 6.41
N LEU A 93 9.23 11.63 7.12
CA LEU A 93 7.87 12.22 7.12
C LEU A 93 7.51 12.91 8.44
N ALA A 94 8.41 12.93 9.43
CA ALA A 94 8.12 13.52 10.73
C ALA A 94 7.87 15.04 10.63
N GLU A 95 8.47 15.70 9.64
CA GLU A 95 8.25 17.12 9.35
C GLU A 95 6.89 17.40 8.65
N LEU A 96 6.11 16.36 8.32
CA LEU A 96 4.79 16.47 7.70
C LEU A 96 3.64 16.09 8.66
N ASP A 97 3.92 16.05 9.97
CA ASP A 97 2.97 15.67 11.02
C ASP A 97 2.31 14.29 10.83
N PHE A 98 2.99 13.38 10.13
CA PHE A 98 2.52 12.00 10.04
C PHE A 98 2.86 11.22 11.32
N ALA A 99 1.91 10.40 11.76
CA ALA A 99 2.15 9.33 12.71
C ALA A 99 2.75 8.10 12.02
N GLU A 100 3.91 7.65 12.50
CA GLU A 100 4.58 6.44 12.01
C GLU A 100 4.09 5.20 12.77
N PHE A 101 3.69 4.17 12.03
CA PHE A 101 3.28 2.87 12.55
C PHE A 101 4.13 1.75 11.94
N ASN A 102 4.55 0.79 12.76
CA ASN A 102 5.28 -0.37 12.29
C ASN A 102 4.35 -1.59 12.22
N LEU A 103 4.28 -2.23 11.06
CA LEU A 103 3.64 -3.53 10.94
C LEU A 103 4.56 -4.59 11.54
N LEU A 104 4.14 -5.12 12.69
CA LEU A 104 4.85 -6.19 13.38
C LEU A 104 4.77 -7.50 12.58
N PRO A 105 5.80 -8.35 12.66
CA PRO A 105 5.75 -9.69 12.09
C PRO A 105 4.50 -10.44 12.55
N MET A 106 3.86 -11.15 11.63
CA MET A 106 2.74 -12.02 11.97
C MET A 106 3.21 -13.12 12.92
N THR A 107 2.43 -13.37 13.97
CA THR A 107 2.65 -14.55 14.81
C THR A 107 2.51 -15.81 13.97
N ARG A 108 3.14 -16.92 14.39
CA ARG A 108 2.99 -18.22 13.71
C ARG A 108 1.53 -18.61 13.50
N HIS A 109 0.70 -18.37 14.50
CA HIS A 109 -0.72 -18.62 14.43
C HIS A 109 -1.41 -17.75 13.37
N ASN A 110 -1.02 -16.48 13.24
CA ASN A 110 -1.54 -15.61 12.21
C ASN A 110 -1.08 -16.03 10.81
N VAL A 111 0.18 -16.46 10.65
CA VAL A 111 0.71 -16.98 9.38
C VAL A 111 -0.07 -18.23 8.95
N ASP A 112 -0.25 -19.19 9.85
CA ASP A 112 -1.03 -20.41 9.59
C ASP A 112 -2.48 -20.09 9.17
N ARG A 113 -3.15 -19.20 9.92
CA ARG A 113 -4.49 -18.72 9.56
C ARG A 113 -4.54 -18.00 8.22
N PHE A 114 -3.52 -17.22 7.89
CA PHE A 114 -3.43 -16.52 6.62
C PHE A 114 -3.30 -17.52 5.47
N VAL A 115 -2.38 -18.47 5.56
CA VAL A 115 -2.19 -19.52 4.55
C VAL A 115 -3.49 -20.29 4.33
N HIS A 116 -4.15 -20.73 5.40
CA HIS A 116 -5.43 -21.43 5.30
C HIS A 116 -6.53 -20.59 4.64
N ARG A 117 -6.70 -19.34 5.06
CA ARG A 117 -7.74 -18.45 4.52
C ARG A 117 -7.50 -18.07 3.07
N TRP A 118 -6.24 -17.82 2.70
CA TRP A 118 -5.87 -17.50 1.33
C TRP A 118 -6.20 -18.65 0.39
N HIS A 119 -5.78 -19.87 0.72
CA HIS A 119 -6.08 -21.05 -0.10
C HIS A 119 -7.58 -21.37 -0.11
N ALA A 120 -8.28 -21.19 1.00
CA ALA A 120 -9.74 -21.32 1.03
C ALA A 120 -10.43 -20.31 0.10
N ALA A 121 -9.94 -19.07 0.03
CA ALA A 121 -10.46 -18.07 -0.91
C ALA A 121 -10.19 -18.46 -2.36
N VAL A 122 -8.97 -18.92 -2.68
CA VAL A 122 -8.64 -19.42 -4.03
C VAL A 122 -9.56 -20.57 -4.44
N LEU A 123 -9.86 -21.50 -3.53
CA LEU A 123 -10.77 -22.63 -3.80
C LEU A 123 -12.22 -22.21 -4.11
N THR A 124 -12.60 -20.96 -3.86
CA THR A 124 -13.92 -20.43 -4.26
C THR A 124 -14.00 -20.04 -5.74
N SER A 125 -12.85 -19.86 -6.40
CA SER A 125 -12.76 -19.50 -7.82
C SER A 125 -12.26 -20.64 -8.70
N VAL A 126 -12.06 -21.84 -8.14
CA VAL A 126 -11.55 -23.02 -8.85
C VAL A 126 -12.61 -24.11 -8.82
N ASP A 127 -13.12 -24.47 -9.99
CA ASP A 127 -14.13 -25.51 -10.17
C ASP A 127 -13.52 -26.88 -10.54
N GLU A 128 -12.36 -26.88 -11.20
CA GLU A 128 -11.72 -28.11 -11.68
C GLU A 128 -11.15 -28.96 -10.52
N PRO A 129 -11.57 -30.24 -10.37
CA PRO A 129 -11.15 -31.06 -9.24
C PRO A 129 -9.63 -31.25 -9.12
N GLU A 130 -8.92 -31.35 -10.24
CA GLU A 130 -7.46 -31.53 -10.26
C GLU A 130 -6.73 -30.28 -9.75
N GLU A 131 -7.19 -29.10 -10.19
CA GLU A 131 -6.64 -27.82 -9.77
C GLU A 131 -6.95 -27.54 -8.30
N ARG A 132 -8.15 -27.86 -7.82
CA ARG A 132 -8.49 -27.79 -6.39
C ARG A 132 -7.56 -28.64 -5.55
N GLN A 133 -7.30 -29.88 -5.97
CA GLN A 133 -6.38 -30.77 -5.26
C GLN A 133 -4.94 -30.23 -5.29
N ALA A 134 -4.52 -29.57 -6.37
CA ALA A 134 -3.22 -28.90 -6.44
C ALA A 134 -3.12 -27.73 -5.45
N VAL A 135 -4.15 -26.90 -5.33
CA VAL A 135 -4.23 -25.79 -4.35
C VAL A 135 -4.14 -26.32 -2.92
N GLU A 136 -4.86 -27.41 -2.61
CA GLU A 136 -4.79 -28.04 -1.29
C GLU A 136 -3.40 -28.62 -0.98
N ARG A 137 -2.77 -29.29 -1.94
CA ARG A 137 -1.38 -29.77 -1.79
C ARG A 137 -0.40 -28.62 -1.56
N CYS A 138 -0.54 -27.52 -2.30
CA CYS A 138 0.27 -26.32 -2.11
C CYS A 138 0.10 -25.72 -0.71
N ARG A 139 -1.13 -25.64 -0.20
CA ARG A 139 -1.43 -25.16 1.16
C ARG A 139 -0.66 -25.97 2.20
N ASP A 140 -0.76 -27.29 2.11
CA ASP A 140 -0.21 -28.20 3.13
C ASP A 140 1.33 -28.23 3.07
N ALA A 141 1.89 -28.18 1.86
CA ALA A 141 3.33 -28.04 1.65
C ALA A 141 3.86 -26.73 2.24
N LEU A 142 3.22 -25.59 1.91
CA LEU A 142 3.62 -24.27 2.41
C LEU A 142 3.52 -24.19 3.94
N SER A 143 2.44 -24.71 4.51
CA SER A 143 2.25 -24.76 5.97
C SER A 143 3.32 -25.61 6.64
N THR A 144 3.81 -26.66 5.98
CA THR A 144 4.89 -27.51 6.48
C THR A 144 6.25 -26.81 6.38
N THR A 145 6.54 -26.15 5.27
CA THR A 145 7.80 -25.39 5.07
C THR A 145 7.96 -24.23 6.05
N LEU A 146 6.85 -23.60 6.46
CA LEU A 146 6.86 -22.48 7.42
C LEU A 146 6.94 -22.95 8.90
N ARG A 147 7.00 -24.27 9.16
CA ARG A 147 7.30 -24.81 10.51
C ARG A 147 8.78 -24.59 10.86
N PRO A 148 9.14 -24.50 12.15
CA PRO A 148 10.44 -23.95 12.56
C PRO A 148 11.61 -24.77 12.00
N GLY A 149 12.44 -24.11 11.17
CA GLY A 149 13.66 -24.67 10.58
C GLY A 149 14.39 -23.74 9.60
N GLY A 150 13.74 -22.70 9.05
CA GLY A 150 14.36 -21.76 8.12
C GLY A 150 14.10 -20.30 8.47
N ALA A 151 15.21 -19.55 8.61
CA ALA A 151 15.42 -18.11 8.47
C ALA A 151 14.40 -17.12 9.07
N GLY A 152 14.92 -16.22 9.91
CA GLY A 152 14.21 -15.06 10.43
C GLY A 152 13.53 -14.28 9.32
N ALA A 153 12.20 -14.20 9.38
CA ALA A 153 11.45 -13.24 8.59
C ALA A 153 11.75 -11.85 9.17
N GLU A 154 12.72 -11.15 8.59
CA GLU A 154 12.70 -9.69 8.61
C GLU A 154 11.45 -9.27 7.85
N SER A 155 10.36 -9.08 8.59
CA SER A 155 9.21 -8.34 8.12
C SER A 155 9.16 -7.08 8.93
N ALA A 156 9.42 -5.96 8.26
CA ALA A 156 8.88 -4.73 8.74
C ALA A 156 8.46 -3.96 7.48
N SER A 157 7.19 -3.56 7.47
CA SER A 157 6.65 -2.55 6.58
C SER A 157 6.23 -1.43 7.51
N CYS A 158 6.68 -0.22 7.21
CA CYS A 158 6.28 0.98 7.91
C CYS A 158 5.06 1.55 7.19
N ALA A 159 4.01 1.83 7.95
CA ALA A 159 2.85 2.56 7.47
C ALA A 159 2.84 3.90 8.19
N VAL A 160 2.81 4.98 7.42
CA VAL A 160 2.88 6.34 7.93
C VAL A 160 1.57 7.01 7.57
N ALA A 161 0.83 7.50 8.57
CA ALA A 161 -0.50 8.04 8.39
C ALA A 161 -0.61 9.46 8.94
N SER A 162 -1.21 10.37 8.19
CA SER A 162 -1.55 11.71 8.69
C SER A 162 -3.01 11.70 9.15
N SER A 163 -3.21 12.08 10.41
CA SER A 163 -4.52 12.18 11.05
C SER A 163 -4.61 13.56 11.65
N THR A 164 -5.11 14.54 10.88
CA THR A 164 -5.63 15.77 11.49
C THR A 164 -6.87 15.37 12.31
N LEU A 165 -6.68 15.14 13.62
CA LEU A 165 -7.75 15.05 14.61
C LEU A 165 -8.08 16.44 15.15
#